data_AF-A0A970CZZ1-F1
#
_entry.id   AF-A0A970CZZ1-F1
#
_cell.length_a   1.000
_cell.length_b   1.000
_cell.length_c   1.000
_cell.angle_alpha   90.00
_cell.angle_beta   90.00
_cell.angle_gamma   90.00
#
_symmetry.space_group_name_H-M   'P 1'
#
loop_
_entity.id
_entity.type
_entity.pdbx_description
1 polymer ?
#
loop_
_entity_poly.entity_id
_entity_poly.type
_entity_poly.pdbx_seq_one_letter_code
_entity_poly.pdbx_strand_id
1 'polypeptide(L)'
;MENKEQDRGQFASNWGFIMAAAGSAVGLGNLWKFPYLAGQSGGGVFVITYLFLVVAIGYTMMLGEMAIGRATKLDPYSAYRSISPKWGWVGGLGILTAFVILSYYSVVGGWVIKYIISSVMGTIPDFGTFIGGAAEPIIYHAIFMLVTILIVLGGISGGIEKASKIMMPALFVALIIIVIRSVTLPGAGAGLEYYLKPDFSKFSFGVVLAAMGQVFFSLSLGMGALVTYGSYLDKSSDLEKNAFIVPAMDTSVALLAGFAILPAVFAFGKEPGAGPSLLFITLPEVFAAMPFGRLFAVMFFVLVLFAALTSSISLLEVVVSFTIDKLKMSRKSGTWTVGFIMFIIGIFASLSNGPILGNIKAPLINMNIFDTLGFFTDKLFMPIGGLAMCLFIKFAWGVDNAVAEIKTGDGATFKTEKLWRVLIGVVAPIMIAIILVTGLWEIFAQG
;
A
#
# COMPACT_ATOMS: atom_id res chain seq x y z
N MET A 1 -18.72 -27.92 -27.12
CA MET A 1 -17.70 -27.96 -26.05
C MET A 1 -18.10 -26.90 -25.05
N GLU A 2 -18.70 -27.30 -23.93
CA GLU A 2 -19.05 -26.37 -22.85
C GLU A 2 -17.77 -25.68 -22.36
N ASN A 3 -17.78 -24.34 -22.36
CA ASN A 3 -16.77 -23.56 -21.68
C ASN A 3 -16.77 -24.00 -20.22
N LYS A 4 -15.76 -24.76 -19.78
CA LYS A 4 -15.41 -24.78 -18.37
C LYS A 4 -15.05 -23.34 -18.01
N GLU A 5 -15.99 -22.60 -17.43
CA GLU A 5 -15.67 -21.37 -16.71
C GLU A 5 -14.52 -21.73 -15.78
N GLN A 6 -13.35 -21.13 -16.04
CA GLN A 6 -12.22 -21.26 -15.16
C GLN A 6 -12.65 -20.62 -13.84
N ASP A 7 -12.92 -21.44 -12.82
CA ASP A 7 -13.27 -20.95 -11.50
C ASP A 7 -12.13 -20.04 -11.01
N ARG A 8 -12.41 -18.74 -10.97
CA ARG A 8 -11.45 -17.71 -10.56
C ARG A 8 -11.12 -17.81 -9.06
N GLY A 9 -11.92 -18.56 -8.31
CA GLY A 9 -11.91 -18.62 -6.87
C GLY A 9 -12.71 -17.47 -6.26
N GLN A 10 -13.07 -17.66 -5.00
CA GLN A 10 -13.73 -16.67 -4.17
C GLN A 10 -13.10 -16.68 -2.77
N PHE A 11 -13.31 -15.62 -2.01
CA PHE A 11 -13.01 -15.66 -0.58
C PHE A 11 -13.97 -16.63 0.12
N ALA A 12 -13.44 -17.51 0.97
CA ALA A 12 -14.23 -18.46 1.74
C ALA A 12 -15.02 -17.79 2.88
N SER A 13 -14.67 -16.55 3.25
CA SER A 13 -15.36 -15.80 4.29
C SER A 13 -15.19 -14.29 4.13
N ASN A 14 -16.18 -13.52 4.59
CA ASN A 14 -16.07 -12.05 4.63
C ASN A 14 -14.89 -11.58 5.51
N TRP A 15 -14.62 -12.28 6.61
CA TRP A 15 -13.43 -12.01 7.43
C TRP A 15 -12.13 -12.22 6.64
N GLY A 16 -12.07 -13.25 5.80
CA GLY A 16 -10.95 -13.49 4.90
C GLY A 16 -10.73 -12.35 3.90
N PHE A 17 -11.81 -11.85 3.30
CA PHE A 17 -11.76 -10.65 2.47
C PHE A 17 -11.24 -9.44 3.24
N ILE A 18 -11.81 -9.14 4.42
CA ILE A 18 -11.39 -7.98 5.23
C ILE A 18 -9.90 -8.07 5.57
N MET A 19 -9.40 -9.24 5.99
CA MET A 19 -7.97 -9.42 6.28
C MET A 19 -7.10 -9.24 5.05
N ALA A 20 -7.51 -9.74 3.87
CA ALA A 20 -6.76 -9.57 2.64
C ALA A 20 -6.77 -8.11 2.17
N ALA A 21 -7.93 -7.45 2.16
CA ALA A 21 -8.06 -6.05 1.79
C ALA A 21 -7.32 -5.12 2.76
N ALA A 22 -7.41 -5.38 4.07
CA ALA A 22 -6.64 -4.67 5.09
C ALA A 22 -5.14 -4.93 4.94
N GLY A 23 -4.72 -6.15 4.63
CA GLY A 23 -3.32 -6.46 4.34
C GLY A 23 -2.79 -5.85 3.04
N SER A 24 -3.67 -5.60 2.06
CA SER A 24 -3.33 -4.84 0.86
C SER A 24 -3.17 -3.34 1.11
N ALA A 25 -3.82 -2.81 2.14
CA ALA A 25 -3.67 -1.41 2.54
C ALA A 25 -2.48 -1.26 3.51
N VAL A 26 -2.47 -2.09 4.56
CA VAL A 26 -1.40 -2.12 5.55
C VAL A 26 -0.10 -2.62 4.91
N GLY A 27 0.80 -1.69 4.63
CA GLY A 27 2.08 -1.95 4.00
C GLY A 27 3.22 -1.21 4.65
N LEU A 28 4.35 -1.13 3.93
CA LEU A 28 5.49 -0.32 4.35
C LEU A 28 5.10 1.14 4.58
N GLY A 29 4.13 1.67 3.83
CA GLY A 29 3.62 3.03 3.97
C GLY A 29 3.15 3.37 5.38
N ASN A 30 2.47 2.45 6.06
CA ASN A 30 2.02 2.66 7.44
C ASN A 30 3.17 2.63 8.43
N LEU A 31 4.12 1.72 8.22
CA LEU A 31 5.15 1.41 9.20
C LEU A 31 6.34 2.38 9.17
N TRP A 32 6.61 3.07 8.06
CA TRP A 32 7.70 4.06 8.01
C TRP A 32 7.25 5.42 7.45
N LYS A 33 6.49 5.44 6.33
CA LYS A 33 6.12 6.69 5.64
C LYS A 33 5.19 7.55 6.51
N PHE A 34 4.19 6.94 7.15
CA PHE A 34 3.30 7.66 8.06
C PHE A 34 4.04 8.26 9.28
N PRO A 35 4.81 7.52 10.08
CA PRO A 35 5.60 8.09 11.17
C PRO A 35 6.58 9.18 10.72
N TYR A 36 7.21 8.99 9.55
CA TYR A 36 8.07 10.00 8.94
C TYR A 36 7.31 11.29 8.63
N LEU A 37 6.19 11.20 7.92
CA LEU A 37 5.39 12.36 7.55
C LEU A 37 4.78 13.03 8.78
N ALA A 38 4.34 12.27 9.78
CA ALA A 38 3.89 12.80 11.06
C ALA A 38 5.03 13.54 11.78
N GLY A 39 6.25 12.96 11.80
CA GLY A 39 7.45 13.61 12.33
C GLY A 39 7.74 14.95 11.67
N GLN A 40 7.76 14.99 10.33
CA GLN A 40 8.13 16.18 9.55
C GLN A 40 7.01 17.22 9.46
N SER A 41 5.74 16.81 9.52
CA SER A 41 4.58 17.66 9.21
C SER A 41 3.82 18.14 10.45
N GLY A 42 4.53 18.34 11.57
CA GLY A 42 3.96 18.93 12.77
C GLY A 42 3.15 17.97 13.66
N GLY A 43 3.44 16.67 13.59
CA GLY A 43 2.95 15.67 14.55
C GLY A 43 1.42 15.59 14.59
N GLY A 44 0.83 15.94 15.73
CA GLY A 44 -0.62 15.85 15.95
C GLY A 44 -1.48 16.58 14.90
N VAL A 45 -1.00 17.69 14.31
CA VAL A 45 -1.75 18.38 13.24
C VAL A 45 -1.84 17.54 11.97
N PHE A 46 -0.74 16.89 11.59
CA PHE A 46 -0.72 15.94 10.48
C PHE A 46 -1.68 14.78 10.75
N VAL A 47 -1.66 14.21 11.96
CA VAL A 47 -2.53 13.08 12.34
C VAL A 47 -4.00 13.44 12.17
N ILE A 48 -4.44 14.57 12.72
CA ILE A 48 -5.84 15.01 12.60
C ILE A 48 -6.22 15.25 11.13
N THR A 49 -5.33 15.89 10.36
CA THR A 49 -5.54 16.15 8.94
C THR A 49 -5.67 14.84 8.15
N TYR A 50 -4.80 13.87 8.42
CA TYR A 50 -4.82 12.54 7.81
C TYR A 50 -6.13 11.80 8.13
N LEU A 51 -6.57 11.78 9.40
CA LEU A 51 -7.81 11.11 9.80
C LEU A 51 -9.03 11.66 9.06
N PHE A 52 -9.13 12.98 8.92
CA PHE A 52 -10.19 13.61 8.12
C PHE A 52 -10.14 13.14 6.65
N LEU A 53 -8.96 13.13 6.05
CA LEU A 53 -8.77 12.74 4.65
C LEU A 53 -9.01 11.25 4.40
N VAL A 54 -8.69 10.36 5.34
CA VAL A 54 -9.04 8.93 5.22
C VAL A 54 -10.55 8.76 5.13
N VAL A 55 -11.33 9.48 5.95
CA VAL A 55 -12.79 9.40 5.92
C VAL A 55 -13.35 10.02 4.63
N ALA A 56 -12.78 11.14 4.17
CA ALA A 56 -13.29 11.85 3.00
C ALA A 56 -12.89 11.21 1.65
N ILE A 57 -11.70 10.63 1.55
CA ILE A 57 -11.13 10.07 0.32
C ILE A 57 -11.05 8.57 0.42
N GLY A 58 -10.39 8.08 1.47
CA GLY A 58 -10.08 6.66 1.64
C GLY A 58 -11.31 5.78 1.58
N TYR A 59 -12.28 6.05 2.45
CA TYR A 59 -13.58 5.38 2.47
C TYR A 59 -14.29 5.46 1.11
N THR A 60 -14.39 6.65 0.53
CA THR A 60 -15.12 6.90 -0.72
C THR A 60 -14.54 6.14 -1.90
N MET A 61 -13.22 6.22 -2.07
CA MET A 61 -12.50 5.59 -3.16
C MET A 61 -12.53 4.07 -3.03
N MET A 62 -12.31 3.57 -1.81
CA MET A 62 -12.34 2.14 -1.52
C MET A 62 -13.70 1.52 -1.84
N LEU A 63 -14.79 2.17 -1.40
CA LEU A 63 -16.15 1.72 -1.71
C LEU A 63 -16.40 1.71 -3.23
N GLY A 64 -15.91 2.71 -3.95
CA GLY A 64 -16.00 2.78 -5.41
C GLY A 64 -15.29 1.62 -6.10
N GLU A 65 -14.03 1.34 -5.75
CA GLU A 65 -13.28 0.24 -6.36
C GLU A 65 -13.90 -1.13 -6.04
N MET A 66 -14.31 -1.36 -4.79
CA MET A 66 -14.98 -2.60 -4.39
C MET A 66 -16.30 -2.80 -5.15
N ALA A 67 -17.07 -1.73 -5.34
CA ALA A 67 -18.33 -1.77 -6.10
C ALA A 67 -18.09 -2.12 -7.58
N ILE A 68 -17.10 -1.50 -8.24
CA ILE A 68 -16.73 -1.82 -9.64
C ILE A 68 -16.33 -3.28 -9.76
N GLY A 69 -15.48 -3.76 -8.85
CA GLY A 69 -15.03 -5.15 -8.82
C GLY A 69 -16.20 -6.12 -8.67
N ARG A 70 -17.03 -5.91 -7.64
CA ARG A 70 -18.16 -6.81 -7.32
C ARG A 70 -19.24 -6.79 -8.40
N ALA A 71 -19.52 -5.63 -9.00
CA ALA A 71 -20.49 -5.48 -10.08
C ALA A 71 -20.12 -6.35 -11.28
N THR A 72 -18.84 -6.35 -11.65
CA THR A 72 -18.38 -6.92 -12.91
C THR A 72 -17.86 -8.35 -12.79
N LYS A 73 -17.31 -8.73 -11.62
CA LYS A 73 -16.64 -10.04 -11.42
C LYS A 73 -15.49 -10.26 -12.41
N LEU A 74 -14.81 -9.18 -12.79
CA LEU A 74 -13.75 -9.13 -13.80
C LEU A 74 -12.46 -8.50 -13.23
N ASP A 75 -11.32 -8.79 -13.86
CA ASP A 75 -10.06 -8.07 -13.67
C ASP A 75 -10.24 -6.56 -13.94
N PRO A 76 -9.35 -5.68 -13.44
CA PRO A 76 -9.53 -4.24 -13.58
C PRO A 76 -9.73 -3.78 -15.02
N TYR A 77 -8.93 -4.22 -15.99
CA TYR A 77 -9.07 -3.78 -17.38
C TYR A 77 -10.42 -4.19 -17.96
N SER A 78 -10.80 -5.46 -17.77
CA SER A 78 -12.06 -5.99 -18.30
C SER A 78 -13.27 -5.40 -17.57
N ALA A 79 -13.18 -5.11 -16.27
CA ALA A 79 -14.22 -4.47 -15.46
C ALA A 79 -14.63 -3.11 -16.03
N TYR A 80 -13.68 -2.16 -16.13
CA TYR A 80 -13.97 -0.83 -16.68
C TYR A 80 -14.47 -0.91 -18.13
N ARG A 81 -13.87 -1.78 -18.95
CA ARG A 81 -14.26 -1.94 -20.37
C ARG A 81 -15.65 -2.54 -20.53
N SER A 82 -16.08 -3.43 -19.65
CA SER A 82 -17.40 -4.09 -19.71
C SER A 82 -18.55 -3.11 -19.44
N ILE A 83 -18.35 -2.17 -18.52
CA ILE A 83 -19.32 -1.10 -18.22
C ILE A 83 -19.29 -0.03 -19.31
N SER A 84 -18.09 0.39 -19.73
CA SER A 84 -17.94 1.41 -20.77
C SER A 84 -16.69 1.15 -21.62
N PRO A 85 -16.83 0.71 -22.90
CA PRO A 85 -15.71 0.26 -23.74
C PRO A 85 -14.55 1.25 -23.88
N LYS A 86 -14.83 2.55 -23.76
CA LYS A 86 -13.83 3.63 -23.86
C LYS A 86 -12.95 3.78 -22.60
N TRP A 87 -13.32 3.14 -21.48
CA TRP A 87 -12.71 3.35 -20.17
C TRP A 87 -11.79 2.22 -19.71
N GLY A 88 -11.58 1.18 -20.53
CA GLY A 88 -10.66 0.07 -20.18
C GLY A 88 -9.24 0.52 -19.84
N TRP A 89 -8.80 1.69 -20.33
CA TRP A 89 -7.48 2.25 -20.00
C TRP A 89 -7.31 2.56 -18.51
N VAL A 90 -8.39 2.85 -17.77
CA VAL A 90 -8.31 3.11 -16.32
C VAL A 90 -7.87 1.85 -15.58
N GLY A 91 -8.50 0.71 -15.88
CA GLY A 91 -8.07 -0.58 -15.36
C GLY A 91 -6.69 -1.00 -15.85
N GLY A 92 -6.38 -0.72 -17.13
CA GLY A 92 -5.05 -0.95 -17.69
C GLY A 92 -3.94 -0.16 -16.98
N LEU A 93 -4.20 1.11 -16.64
CA LEU A 93 -3.29 1.92 -15.83
C LEU A 93 -3.14 1.34 -14.42
N GLY A 94 -4.23 0.89 -13.80
CA GLY A 94 -4.17 0.21 -12.49
C GLY A 94 -3.27 -1.03 -12.53
N ILE A 95 -3.45 -1.90 -13.53
CA ILE A 95 -2.62 -3.09 -13.73
C ILE A 95 -1.15 -2.73 -13.97
N LEU A 96 -0.87 -1.72 -14.81
CA LEU A 96 0.49 -1.21 -15.03
C LEU A 96 1.10 -0.67 -13.73
N THR A 97 0.31 0.05 -12.92
CA THR A 97 0.73 0.59 -11.63
C THR A 97 1.12 -0.53 -10.68
N ALA A 98 0.25 -1.53 -10.51
CA ALA A 98 0.54 -2.68 -9.65
C ALA A 98 1.79 -3.46 -10.12
N PHE A 99 1.94 -3.62 -11.44
CA PHE A 99 3.10 -4.26 -12.04
C PHE A 99 4.41 -3.51 -11.76
N VAL A 100 4.43 -2.20 -11.95
CA VAL A 100 5.62 -1.38 -11.70
C VAL A 100 5.93 -1.32 -10.20
N ILE A 101 4.92 -1.12 -9.34
CA ILE A 101 5.12 -1.07 -7.89
C ILE A 101 5.76 -2.36 -7.39
N LEU A 102 5.19 -3.52 -7.70
CA LEU A 102 5.73 -4.79 -7.19
C LEU A 102 7.16 -5.06 -7.68
N SER A 103 7.51 -4.60 -8.88
CA SER A 103 8.85 -4.78 -9.44
C SER A 103 9.95 -4.16 -8.56
N TYR A 104 9.74 -2.94 -8.02
CA TYR A 104 10.72 -2.32 -7.10
C TYR A 104 10.41 -2.59 -5.62
N TYR A 105 9.14 -2.72 -5.24
CA TYR A 105 8.71 -2.92 -3.85
C TYR A 105 9.24 -4.24 -3.27
N SER A 106 9.32 -5.28 -4.10
CA SER A 106 9.89 -6.57 -3.71
C SER A 106 11.41 -6.53 -3.48
N VAL A 107 12.12 -5.53 -4.00
CA VAL A 107 13.52 -5.27 -3.64
C VAL A 107 13.60 -4.80 -2.19
N VAL A 108 12.72 -3.87 -1.80
CA VAL A 108 12.59 -3.42 -0.40
C VAL A 108 12.17 -4.56 0.53
N GLY A 109 11.25 -5.42 0.07
CA GLY A 109 10.89 -6.65 0.78
C GLY A 109 12.10 -7.57 1.03
N GLY A 110 13.02 -7.67 0.06
CA GLY A 110 14.31 -8.34 0.23
C GLY A 110 15.19 -7.70 1.31
N TRP A 111 15.27 -6.36 1.34
CA TRP A 111 16.00 -5.65 2.40
C TRP A 111 15.46 -6.01 3.79
N VAL A 112 14.14 -6.07 3.95
CA VAL A 112 13.51 -6.46 5.21
C VAL A 112 13.95 -7.87 5.65
N ILE A 113 14.00 -8.84 4.73
CA ILE A 113 14.49 -10.20 5.06
C ILE A 113 15.94 -10.16 5.55
N LYS A 114 16.82 -9.42 4.87
CA LYS A 114 18.20 -9.23 5.32
C LYS A 114 18.26 -8.66 6.73
N TYR A 115 17.46 -7.63 7.01
CA TYR A 115 17.44 -6.98 8.32
C TYR A 115 16.88 -7.86 9.43
N ILE A 116 15.95 -8.78 9.15
CA ILE A 116 15.54 -9.82 10.10
C ILE A 116 16.75 -10.67 10.47
N ILE A 117 17.44 -11.21 9.46
CA ILE A 117 18.58 -12.12 9.67
C ILE A 117 19.71 -11.39 10.40
N SER A 118 20.06 -10.18 9.97
CA SER A 118 21.07 -9.33 10.61
C SER A 118 20.70 -8.97 12.05
N SER A 119 19.43 -8.69 12.33
CA SER A 119 18.95 -8.48 13.71
C SER A 119 19.10 -9.76 14.52
N VAL A 120 18.73 -10.92 13.96
CA VAL A 120 18.93 -12.22 14.61
C VAL A 120 20.42 -12.50 14.82
N MET A 121 21.34 -12.07 13.99
CA MET A 121 22.79 -12.28 14.19
C MET A 121 23.44 -11.22 15.08
N GLY A 122 22.79 -10.06 15.28
CA GLY A 122 23.40 -8.91 15.94
C GLY A 122 24.38 -8.14 15.05
N THR A 123 24.27 -8.28 13.73
CA THR A 123 25.17 -7.67 12.73
C THR A 123 24.38 -6.82 11.73
N ILE A 124 23.97 -5.62 12.18
CA ILE A 124 23.28 -4.64 11.33
C ILE A 124 24.26 -4.16 10.25
N PRO A 125 23.94 -4.33 8.95
CA PRO A 125 24.83 -3.92 7.87
C PRO A 125 24.82 -2.40 7.70
N ASP A 126 25.87 -1.86 7.09
CA ASP A 126 25.77 -0.52 6.50
C ASP A 126 24.75 -0.55 5.35
N PHE A 127 23.71 0.27 5.44
CA PHE A 127 22.57 0.22 4.52
C PHE A 127 22.99 0.51 3.08
N GLY A 128 23.80 1.56 2.87
CA GLY A 128 24.26 1.99 1.55
C GLY A 128 25.11 0.93 0.86
N THR A 129 26.07 0.35 1.59
CA THR A 129 26.92 -0.74 1.10
C THR A 129 26.08 -1.96 0.74
N PHE A 130 25.10 -2.32 1.56
CA PHE A 130 24.21 -3.45 1.29
C PHE A 130 23.40 -3.22 0.02
N ILE A 131 22.61 -2.14 -0.06
CA ILE A 131 21.71 -1.92 -1.22
C ILE A 131 22.47 -1.67 -2.53
N GLY A 132 23.71 -1.18 -2.44
CA GLY A 132 24.60 -1.01 -3.59
C GLY A 132 25.27 -2.31 -4.06
N GLY A 133 25.12 -3.41 -3.32
CA GLY A 133 25.69 -4.71 -3.65
C GLY A 133 25.04 -5.37 -4.87
N ALA A 134 25.86 -6.04 -5.68
CA ALA A 134 25.42 -6.64 -6.95
C ALA A 134 24.73 -8.02 -6.81
N ALA A 135 24.88 -8.70 -5.67
CA ALA A 135 24.39 -10.06 -5.48
C ALA A 135 23.45 -10.17 -4.29
N GLU A 136 23.88 -9.68 -3.12
CA GLU A 136 23.16 -9.92 -1.87
C GLU A 136 21.73 -9.34 -1.87
N PRO A 137 21.46 -8.08 -2.25
CA PRO A 137 20.09 -7.56 -2.35
C PRO A 137 19.22 -8.34 -3.33
N ILE A 138 19.79 -8.78 -4.47
CA ILE A 138 19.07 -9.54 -5.50
C ILE A 138 18.66 -10.92 -4.97
N ILE A 139 19.52 -11.59 -4.19
CA ILE A 139 19.19 -12.88 -3.58
C ILE A 139 17.99 -12.73 -2.64
N TYR A 140 17.98 -11.73 -1.78
CA TYR A 140 16.83 -11.52 -0.88
C TYR A 140 15.58 -11.05 -1.61
N HIS A 141 15.72 -10.26 -2.66
CA HIS A 141 14.63 -9.91 -3.57
C HIS A 141 14.03 -11.16 -4.24
N ALA A 142 14.87 -12.10 -4.70
CA ALA A 142 14.42 -13.37 -5.26
C ALA A 142 13.64 -14.21 -4.25
N ILE A 143 14.14 -14.29 -3.00
CA ILE A 143 13.45 -15.00 -1.91
C ILE A 143 12.08 -14.36 -1.65
N PHE A 144 12.02 -13.03 -1.54
CA PHE A 144 10.76 -12.31 -1.30
C PHE A 144 9.75 -12.52 -2.43
N MET A 145 10.19 -12.42 -3.69
CA MET A 145 9.34 -12.67 -4.86
C MET A 145 8.86 -14.11 -4.91
N LEU A 146 9.72 -15.08 -4.60
CA LEU A 146 9.34 -16.49 -4.55
C LEU A 146 8.23 -16.73 -3.52
N VAL A 147 8.36 -16.19 -2.31
CA VAL A 147 7.31 -16.31 -1.28
C VAL A 147 6.00 -15.70 -1.77
N THR A 148 6.05 -14.51 -2.37
CA THR A 148 4.86 -13.83 -2.92
C THR A 148 4.18 -14.69 -4.01
N ILE A 149 4.97 -15.22 -4.96
CA ILE A 149 4.50 -16.11 -6.03
C ILE A 149 3.84 -17.36 -5.45
N LEU A 150 4.48 -18.02 -4.50
CA LEU A 150 3.96 -19.26 -3.89
C LEU A 150 2.62 -19.04 -3.20
N ILE A 151 2.41 -17.90 -2.54
CA ILE A 151 1.13 -17.57 -1.91
C ILE A 151 0.04 -17.33 -2.97
N VAL A 152 0.34 -16.57 -4.02
CA VAL A 152 -0.63 -16.28 -5.10
C VAL A 152 -0.97 -17.52 -5.92
N LEU A 153 -0.02 -18.45 -6.08
CA LEU A 153 -0.26 -19.76 -6.69
C LEU A 153 -1.27 -20.61 -5.90
N GLY A 154 -1.34 -20.42 -4.58
CA GLY A 154 -2.34 -21.07 -3.72
C GLY A 154 -3.79 -20.61 -3.97
N GLY A 155 -4.00 -19.59 -4.81
CA GLY A 155 -5.31 -19.04 -5.14
C GLY A 155 -5.91 -18.19 -4.03
N ILE A 156 -7.17 -17.76 -4.21
CA ILE A 156 -7.82 -16.77 -3.34
C ILE A 156 -8.03 -17.31 -1.93
N SER A 157 -8.83 -18.37 -1.77
CA SER A 157 -9.09 -18.98 -0.46
C SER A 157 -7.92 -19.83 0.06
N GLY A 158 -7.22 -20.51 -0.84
CA GLY A 158 -6.16 -21.47 -0.51
C GLY A 158 -4.82 -20.82 -0.15
N GLY A 159 -4.54 -19.63 -0.66
CA GLY A 159 -3.28 -18.91 -0.49
C GLY A 159 -3.50 -17.54 0.16
N ILE A 160 -4.09 -16.60 -0.57
CA ILE A 160 -4.23 -15.18 -0.19
C ILE A 160 -4.96 -15.04 1.15
N GLU A 161 -6.13 -15.66 1.29
CA GLU A 161 -6.95 -15.59 2.49
C GLU A 161 -6.26 -16.21 3.70
N LYS A 162 -5.66 -17.41 3.55
CA LYS A 162 -4.96 -18.09 4.65
C LYS A 162 -3.76 -17.29 5.13
N ALA A 163 -2.96 -16.78 4.20
CA ALA A 163 -1.80 -15.98 4.51
C ALA A 163 -2.21 -14.70 5.25
N SER A 164 -3.24 -14.00 4.76
CA SER A 164 -3.74 -12.76 5.36
C SER A 164 -4.36 -12.97 6.74
N LYS A 165 -5.10 -14.06 6.95
CA LYS A 165 -5.69 -14.43 8.26
C LYS A 165 -4.65 -14.70 9.36
N ILE A 166 -3.41 -15.00 8.98
CA ILE A 166 -2.30 -15.23 9.92
C ILE A 166 -1.48 -13.96 10.08
N MET A 167 -1.02 -13.39 8.96
CA MET A 167 -0.09 -12.25 8.97
C MET A 167 -0.70 -11.00 9.57
N MET A 168 -1.97 -10.68 9.27
CA MET A 168 -2.59 -9.44 9.76
C MET A 168 -2.77 -9.43 11.28
N PRO A 169 -3.36 -10.45 11.92
CA PRO A 169 -3.42 -10.49 13.39
C PRO A 169 -2.04 -10.52 14.04
N ALA A 170 -1.08 -11.28 13.49
CA ALA A 170 0.27 -11.35 14.03
C ALA A 170 0.99 -9.99 13.97
N LEU A 171 0.81 -9.25 12.88
CA LEU A 171 1.29 -7.88 12.70
C LEU A 171 0.73 -6.97 13.80
N PHE A 172 -0.58 -6.97 14.04
CA PHE A 172 -1.21 -6.15 15.09
C PHE A 172 -0.67 -6.47 16.49
N VAL A 173 -0.54 -7.75 16.83
CA VAL A 173 -0.01 -8.17 18.14
C VAL A 173 1.44 -7.70 18.31
N ALA A 174 2.29 -7.93 17.33
CA ALA A 174 3.69 -7.49 17.35
C ALA A 174 3.78 -5.97 17.49
N LEU A 175 2.94 -5.23 16.76
CA LEU A 175 2.93 -3.77 16.81
C LEU A 175 2.52 -3.25 18.19
N ILE A 176 1.51 -3.84 18.83
CA ILE A 176 1.09 -3.46 20.20
C ILE A 176 2.23 -3.67 21.19
N ILE A 177 2.97 -4.78 21.11
CA ILE A 177 4.12 -5.05 21.98
C ILE A 177 5.20 -3.98 21.79
N ILE A 178 5.49 -3.59 20.56
CA ILE A 178 6.48 -2.55 20.25
C ILE A 178 6.01 -1.18 20.74
N VAL A 179 4.72 -0.85 20.59
CA VAL A 179 4.13 0.38 21.12
C VAL A 179 4.32 0.46 22.64
N ILE A 180 3.95 -0.59 23.37
CA ILE A 180 4.14 -0.65 24.84
C ILE A 180 5.60 -0.40 25.19
N ARG A 181 6.54 -1.00 24.45
CA ARG A 181 7.97 -0.76 24.68
C ARG A 181 8.37 0.68 24.40
N SER A 182 7.93 1.24 23.28
CA SER A 182 8.29 2.58 22.82
C SER A 182 7.84 3.66 23.80
N VAL A 183 6.57 3.59 24.25
CA VAL A 183 5.99 4.59 25.16
C VAL A 183 6.51 4.50 26.60
N THR A 184 7.14 3.40 26.97
CA THR A 184 7.74 3.19 28.30
C THR A 184 9.23 3.53 28.36
N LEU A 185 9.84 3.98 27.26
CA LEU A 185 11.23 4.42 27.25
C LEU A 185 11.41 5.73 28.05
N PRO A 186 12.52 5.88 28.79
CA PRO A 186 12.88 7.16 29.38
C PRO A 186 12.98 8.24 28.27
N GLY A 187 12.29 9.37 28.44
CA GLY A 187 12.26 10.45 27.44
C GLY A 187 11.17 10.32 26.36
N ALA A 188 10.43 9.21 26.32
CA ALA A 188 9.33 8.99 25.35
C ALA A 188 8.22 10.05 25.41
N GLY A 189 8.05 10.72 26.55
CA GLY A 189 7.04 11.75 26.78
C GLY A 189 7.09 12.90 25.77
N ALA A 190 8.29 13.32 25.34
CA ALA A 190 8.43 14.38 24.34
C ALA A 190 7.89 13.96 22.97
N GLY A 191 8.15 12.72 22.55
CA GLY A 191 7.62 12.17 21.31
C GLY A 191 6.11 11.95 21.37
N LEU A 192 5.57 11.55 22.53
CA LEU A 192 4.13 11.45 22.76
C LEU A 192 3.45 12.82 22.69
N GLU A 193 4.01 13.84 23.34
CA GLU A 193 3.47 15.21 23.26
C GLU A 193 3.48 15.71 21.82
N TYR A 194 4.61 15.53 21.10
CA TYR A 194 4.70 15.92 19.69
C TYR A 194 3.64 15.23 18.82
N TYR A 195 3.39 13.95 19.07
CA TYR A 195 2.47 13.15 18.27
C TYR A 195 0.98 13.39 18.61
N LEU A 196 0.65 13.67 19.87
CA LEU A 196 -0.73 13.76 20.35
C LEU A 196 -1.26 15.20 20.47
N LYS A 197 -0.39 16.17 20.72
CA LYS A 197 -0.78 17.57 20.97
C LYS A 197 -0.68 18.36 19.67
N PRO A 198 -1.79 18.67 18.99
CA PRO A 198 -1.76 19.41 17.74
C PRO A 198 -1.32 20.86 17.98
N ASP A 199 -0.21 21.24 17.36
CA ASP A 199 0.25 22.63 17.25
C ASP A 199 -0.21 23.25 15.93
N PHE A 200 -1.40 23.88 15.93
CA PHE A 200 -2.01 24.47 14.74
C PHE A 200 -1.17 25.60 14.10
N SER A 201 -0.14 26.13 14.77
CA SER A 201 0.81 27.05 14.12
C SER A 201 1.59 26.38 12.99
N LYS A 202 1.70 25.04 13.00
CA LYS A 202 2.34 24.22 11.96
C LYS A 202 1.40 23.81 10.84
N PHE A 203 0.10 24.13 10.93
CA PHE A 203 -0.85 23.81 9.87
C PHE A 203 -0.50 24.59 8.61
N SER A 204 -0.36 23.88 7.50
CA SER A 204 -0.10 24.49 6.20
C SER A 204 -0.70 23.64 5.10
N PHE A 205 -0.80 24.23 3.90
CA PHE A 205 -1.22 23.47 2.72
C PHE A 205 -0.29 22.28 2.43
N GLY A 206 1.01 22.40 2.76
CA GLY A 206 1.96 21.29 2.67
C GLY A 206 1.60 20.10 3.56
N VAL A 207 1.10 20.34 4.78
CA VAL A 207 0.61 19.27 5.67
C VAL A 207 -0.59 18.56 5.07
N VAL A 208 -1.51 19.30 4.45
CA VAL A 208 -2.68 18.72 3.75
C VAL A 208 -2.23 17.85 2.58
N LEU A 209 -1.32 18.34 1.74
CA LEU A 209 -0.79 17.57 0.61
C LEU A 209 -0.07 16.29 1.05
N ALA A 210 0.77 16.38 2.09
CA ALA A 210 1.48 15.24 2.66
C ALA A 210 0.50 14.18 3.20
N ALA A 211 -0.51 14.61 3.96
CA ALA A 211 -1.53 13.72 4.50
C ALA A 211 -2.34 13.06 3.37
N MET A 212 -2.71 13.83 2.34
CA MET A 212 -3.48 13.33 1.20
C MET A 212 -2.70 12.30 0.37
N GLY A 213 -1.43 12.57 0.08
CA GLY A 213 -0.55 11.61 -0.60
C GLY A 213 -0.37 10.33 0.22
N GLN A 214 -0.27 10.45 1.55
CA GLN A 214 -0.22 9.29 2.44
C GLN A 214 -1.50 8.46 2.37
N VAL A 215 -2.70 9.06 2.32
CA VAL A 215 -3.96 8.31 2.19
C VAL A 215 -3.99 7.48 0.90
N PHE A 216 -3.56 8.05 -0.22
CA PHE A 216 -3.50 7.33 -1.50
C PHE A 216 -2.57 6.13 -1.46
N PHE A 217 -1.35 6.35 -0.97
CA PHE A 217 -0.34 5.31 -0.89
C PHE A 217 -0.76 4.21 0.11
N SER A 218 -1.24 4.59 1.29
CA SER A 218 -1.60 3.66 2.37
C SER A 218 -2.79 2.78 1.98
N LEU A 219 -3.80 3.32 1.30
CA LEU A 219 -5.01 2.53 0.98
C LEU A 219 -4.93 1.81 -0.36
N SER A 220 -3.77 1.82 -1.03
CA SER A 220 -3.56 1.19 -2.33
C SER A 220 -4.60 1.62 -3.38
N LEU A 221 -4.91 2.91 -3.42
CA LEU A 221 -5.99 3.46 -4.26
C LEU A 221 -5.50 3.77 -5.68
N GLY A 222 -6.31 3.48 -6.69
CA GLY A 222 -6.01 3.82 -8.09
C GLY A 222 -5.09 2.81 -8.80
N MET A 223 -4.68 1.73 -8.13
CA MET A 223 -3.88 0.65 -8.71
C MET A 223 -4.70 -0.62 -9.03
N GLY A 224 -6.03 -0.60 -8.83
CA GLY A 224 -6.93 -1.70 -9.18
C GLY A 224 -6.94 -2.87 -8.20
N ALA A 225 -6.21 -2.79 -7.08
CA ALA A 225 -6.16 -3.83 -6.06
C ALA A 225 -7.55 -4.18 -5.50
N LEU A 226 -8.36 -3.18 -5.18
CA LEU A 226 -9.69 -3.40 -4.61
C LEU A 226 -10.77 -3.64 -5.65
N VAL A 227 -10.52 -3.27 -6.92
CA VAL A 227 -11.31 -3.77 -8.05
C VAL A 227 -11.12 -5.28 -8.18
N THR A 228 -9.87 -5.75 -8.15
CA THR A 228 -9.54 -7.19 -8.20
C THR A 228 -10.12 -7.92 -7.00
N TYR A 229 -9.89 -7.46 -5.76
CA TYR A 229 -10.42 -8.15 -4.57
C TYR A 229 -11.95 -8.06 -4.48
N GLY A 230 -12.55 -6.93 -4.87
CA GLY A 230 -13.99 -6.78 -4.97
C GLY A 230 -14.61 -7.76 -5.97
N SER A 231 -13.90 -8.11 -7.05
CA SER A 231 -14.37 -9.11 -8.02
C SER A 231 -14.55 -10.51 -7.43
N TYR A 232 -13.86 -10.82 -6.33
CA TYR A 232 -13.96 -12.09 -5.61
C TYR A 232 -14.99 -12.10 -4.47
N LEU A 233 -15.64 -10.97 -4.18
CA LEU A 233 -16.67 -10.86 -3.13
C LEU A 233 -18.03 -11.38 -3.57
N ASP A 234 -18.73 -12.14 -2.73
CA ASP A 234 -20.12 -12.52 -2.99
C ASP A 234 -21.09 -11.32 -2.97
N LYS A 235 -22.20 -11.42 -3.71
CA LYS A 235 -23.23 -10.37 -3.79
C LYS A 235 -23.94 -10.11 -2.45
N SER A 236 -23.94 -11.08 -1.54
CA SER A 236 -24.46 -10.92 -0.17
C SER A 236 -23.58 -10.08 0.76
N SER A 237 -22.34 -9.76 0.35
CA SER A 237 -21.39 -9.02 1.20
C SER A 237 -21.83 -7.56 1.42
N ASP A 238 -21.61 -7.02 2.62
CA ASP A 238 -21.90 -5.60 2.90
C ASP A 238 -20.69 -4.72 2.49
N LEU A 239 -20.81 -4.03 1.35
CA LEU A 239 -19.73 -3.18 0.83
C LEU A 239 -19.48 -1.94 1.68
N GLU A 240 -20.53 -1.28 2.18
CA GLU A 240 -20.38 -0.06 3.00
C GLU A 240 -19.61 -0.40 4.28
N LYS A 241 -20.00 -1.47 4.96
CA LYS A 241 -19.32 -1.94 6.17
C LYS A 241 -17.88 -2.33 5.89
N ASN A 242 -17.62 -3.08 4.82
CA ASN A 242 -16.27 -3.50 4.46
C ASN A 242 -15.37 -2.30 4.09
N ALA A 243 -15.90 -1.33 3.33
CA ALA A 243 -15.19 -0.11 2.96
C ALA A 243 -14.94 0.82 4.16
N PHE A 244 -15.65 0.66 5.27
CA PHE A 244 -15.35 1.34 6.53
C PHE A 244 -14.30 0.59 7.36
N ILE A 245 -14.42 -0.73 7.50
CA ILE A 245 -13.52 -1.53 8.35
C ILE A 245 -12.10 -1.53 7.80
N VAL A 246 -11.92 -1.69 6.49
CA VAL A 246 -10.59 -1.83 5.88
C VAL A 246 -9.74 -0.55 6.08
N PRO A 247 -10.20 0.68 5.77
CA PRO A 247 -9.45 1.89 6.05
C PRO A 247 -9.28 2.17 7.54
N ALA A 248 -10.24 1.75 8.38
CA ALA A 248 -10.10 1.87 9.83
C ALA A 248 -8.98 0.97 10.37
N MET A 249 -8.83 -0.26 9.85
CA MET A 249 -7.71 -1.14 10.18
C MET A 249 -6.37 -0.56 9.70
N ASP A 250 -6.31 -0.08 8.46
CA ASP A 250 -5.14 0.61 7.90
C ASP A 250 -4.70 1.79 8.77
N THR A 251 -5.66 2.67 9.07
CA THR A 251 -5.46 3.84 9.94
C THR A 251 -4.99 3.42 11.32
N SER A 252 -5.57 2.37 11.90
CA SER A 252 -5.17 1.88 13.23
C SER A 252 -3.71 1.44 13.23
N VAL A 253 -3.25 0.73 12.18
CA VAL A 253 -1.84 0.36 12.04
C VAL A 253 -0.95 1.59 11.85
N ALA A 254 -1.35 2.55 11.02
CA ALA A 254 -0.60 3.79 10.82
C ALA A 254 -0.44 4.56 12.14
N LEU A 255 -1.53 4.71 12.90
CA LEU A 255 -1.50 5.38 14.19
C LEU A 255 -0.60 4.67 15.20
N LEU A 256 -0.74 3.34 15.31
CA LEU A 256 0.10 2.50 16.16
C LEU A 256 1.57 2.55 15.75
N ALA A 257 1.88 2.60 14.46
CA ALA A 257 3.25 2.79 13.98
C ALA A 257 3.83 4.14 14.41
N GLY A 258 3.02 5.21 14.39
CA GLY A 258 3.41 6.51 14.95
C GLY A 258 3.77 6.41 16.43
N PHE A 259 2.97 5.70 17.23
CA PHE A 259 3.28 5.40 18.64
C PHE A 259 4.49 4.48 18.83
N ALA A 260 4.74 3.56 17.91
CA ALA A 260 5.88 2.67 17.97
C ALA A 260 7.19 3.43 17.70
N ILE A 261 7.17 4.43 16.82
CA ILE A 261 8.37 5.05 16.27
C ILE A 261 8.70 6.39 16.91
N LEU A 262 7.76 7.34 16.96
CA LEU A 262 8.06 8.70 17.40
C LEU A 262 8.54 8.78 18.86
N PRO A 263 7.90 8.12 19.85
CA PRO A 263 8.38 8.14 21.23
C PRO A 263 9.80 7.59 21.36
N ALA A 264 10.13 6.50 20.66
CA ALA A 264 11.46 5.91 20.66
C ALA A 264 12.51 6.82 19.98
N VAL A 265 12.20 7.41 18.83
CA VAL A 265 13.09 8.35 18.13
C VAL A 265 13.44 9.54 19.02
N PHE A 266 12.46 10.13 19.69
CA PHE A 266 12.69 11.24 20.64
C PHE A 266 13.46 10.79 21.89
N ALA A 267 13.14 9.61 22.45
CA ALA A 267 13.82 9.07 23.63
C ALA A 267 15.33 8.90 23.42
N PHE A 268 15.76 8.61 22.20
CA PHE A 268 17.17 8.47 21.83
C PHE A 268 17.76 9.70 21.14
N GLY A 269 17.06 10.85 21.17
CA GLY A 269 17.55 12.12 20.63
C GLY A 269 17.79 12.10 19.11
N LYS A 270 17.05 11.26 18.37
CA LYS A 270 17.12 11.15 16.91
C LYS A 270 16.11 12.10 16.26
N GLU A 271 16.40 12.58 15.05
CA GLU A 271 15.49 13.50 14.36
C GLU A 271 14.25 12.78 13.80
N PRO A 272 13.04 13.27 14.11
CA PRO A 272 11.79 12.75 13.56
C PRO A 272 11.59 13.24 12.12
N GLY A 273 12.41 12.77 11.18
CA GLY A 273 12.38 13.29 9.81
C GLY A 273 13.34 12.65 8.81
N ALA A 274 13.94 11.51 9.11
CA ALA A 274 15.02 10.93 8.29
C ALA A 274 14.60 10.32 6.93
N GLY A 275 13.43 10.65 6.38
CA GLY A 275 12.97 10.12 5.09
C GLY A 275 12.93 8.58 5.04
N PRO A 276 13.13 7.97 3.85
CA PRO A 276 13.21 6.51 3.68
C PRO A 276 14.28 5.82 4.55
N SER A 277 15.30 6.56 5.00
CA SER A 277 16.36 6.03 5.86
C SER A 277 15.89 5.74 7.30
N LEU A 278 14.72 6.26 7.70
CA LEU A 278 14.12 6.01 9.02
C LEU A 278 14.05 4.49 9.32
N LEU A 279 13.60 3.69 8.35
CA LEU A 279 13.35 2.27 8.54
C LEU A 279 14.64 1.44 8.68
N PHE A 280 15.67 1.77 7.90
CA PHE A 280 16.86 0.93 7.74
C PHE A 280 18.13 1.49 8.37
N ILE A 281 18.09 2.73 8.87
CA ILE A 281 19.21 3.39 9.56
C ILE A 281 18.78 3.78 10.97
N THR A 282 17.82 4.70 11.08
CA THR A 282 17.44 5.28 12.38
C THR A 282 16.84 4.25 13.34
N LEU A 283 15.91 3.41 12.89
CA LEU A 283 15.29 2.41 13.77
C LEU A 283 16.27 1.32 14.24
N PRO A 284 17.13 0.74 13.40
CA PRO A 284 18.22 -0.12 13.86
C PRO A 284 19.11 0.52 14.94
N GLU A 285 19.46 1.80 14.81
CA GLU A 285 20.24 2.52 15.82
C GLU A 285 19.47 2.66 17.14
N VAL A 286 18.18 2.98 17.06
CA VAL A 286 17.28 3.04 18.22
C VAL A 286 17.19 1.69 18.91
N PHE A 287 17.05 0.60 18.17
CA PHE A 287 17.05 -0.74 18.75
C PHE A 287 18.41 -1.08 19.36
N ALA A 288 19.53 -0.74 18.74
CA ALA A 288 20.86 -1.00 19.29
C ALA A 288 21.10 -0.29 20.63
N ALA A 289 20.53 0.90 20.82
CA ALA A 289 20.60 1.65 22.09
C ALA A 289 19.59 1.16 23.15
N MET A 290 18.64 0.31 22.77
CA MET A 290 17.56 -0.12 23.65
C MET A 290 17.91 -1.39 24.44
N PRO A 291 17.56 -1.47 25.74
CA PRO A 291 17.56 -2.74 26.47
C PRO A 291 16.67 -3.77 25.77
N PHE A 292 17.20 -4.98 25.58
CA PHE A 292 16.60 -6.06 24.76
C PHE A 292 16.39 -5.67 23.28
N GLY A 293 17.16 -4.71 22.78
CA GLY A 293 17.07 -4.15 21.43
C GLY A 293 16.99 -5.17 20.30
N ARG A 294 17.78 -6.24 20.39
CA ARG A 294 17.78 -7.33 19.40
C ARG A 294 16.42 -8.01 19.27
N LEU A 295 15.72 -8.24 20.38
CA LEU A 295 14.38 -8.84 20.37
C LEU A 295 13.38 -7.92 19.66
N PHE A 296 13.40 -6.63 20.00
CA PHE A 296 12.50 -5.64 19.40
C PHE A 296 12.81 -5.38 17.93
N ALA A 297 14.09 -5.40 17.53
CA ALA A 297 14.50 -5.29 16.13
C ALA A 297 13.97 -6.46 15.29
N VAL A 298 14.14 -7.70 15.76
CA VAL A 298 13.62 -8.89 15.07
C VAL A 298 12.10 -8.84 14.97
N MET A 299 11.41 -8.54 16.08
CA MET A 299 9.96 -8.42 16.10
C MET A 299 9.47 -7.36 15.12
N PHE A 300 10.15 -6.21 15.08
CA PHE A 300 9.83 -5.11 14.19
C PHE A 300 10.02 -5.52 12.73
N PHE A 301 11.19 -6.02 12.32
CA PHE A 301 11.38 -6.39 10.92
C PHE A 301 10.51 -7.58 10.47
N VAL A 302 10.11 -8.48 11.36
CA VAL A 302 9.09 -9.51 11.07
C VAL A 302 7.71 -8.89 10.82
N LEU A 303 7.31 -7.91 11.64
CA LEU A 303 6.09 -7.10 11.43
C LEU A 303 6.11 -6.43 10.05
N VAL A 304 7.25 -5.83 9.70
CA VAL A 304 7.48 -5.14 8.43
C VAL A 304 7.40 -6.13 7.26
N LEU A 305 7.93 -7.35 7.44
CA LEU A 305 7.84 -8.41 6.43
C LEU A 305 6.40 -8.84 6.20
N PHE A 306 5.59 -8.99 7.26
CA PHE A 306 4.17 -9.32 7.11
C PHE A 306 3.42 -8.24 6.33
N ALA A 307 3.62 -6.97 6.65
CA ALA A 307 3.02 -5.85 5.92
C ALA A 307 3.48 -5.82 4.44
N ALA A 308 4.77 -6.05 4.20
CA ALA A 308 5.31 -6.09 2.85
C ALA A 308 4.74 -7.26 2.04
N LEU A 309 4.65 -8.45 2.62
CA LEU A 309 4.12 -9.64 1.95
C LEU A 309 2.62 -9.51 1.65
N THR A 310 1.80 -9.02 2.59
CA THR A 310 0.36 -8.85 2.33
C THR A 310 0.10 -7.87 1.18
N SER A 311 0.86 -6.78 1.11
CA SER A 311 0.81 -5.82 0.00
C SER A 311 1.32 -6.41 -1.31
N SER A 312 2.41 -7.19 -1.29
CA SER A 312 2.97 -7.78 -2.52
C SER A 312 2.02 -8.82 -3.14
N ILE A 313 1.31 -9.57 -2.30
CA ILE A 313 0.30 -10.54 -2.74
C ILE A 313 -0.82 -9.86 -3.51
N SER A 314 -1.34 -8.71 -3.04
CA SER A 314 -2.42 -8.01 -3.74
C SER A 314 -1.96 -7.41 -5.07
N LEU A 315 -0.77 -6.80 -5.11
CA LEU A 315 -0.18 -6.25 -6.32
C LEU A 315 0.04 -7.33 -7.39
N LEU A 316 0.56 -8.50 -7.00
CA LEU A 316 0.74 -9.61 -7.92
C LEU A 316 -0.62 -10.13 -8.42
N GLU A 317 -1.60 -10.27 -7.53
CA GLU A 317 -2.94 -10.76 -7.89
C GLU A 317 -3.66 -9.83 -8.88
N VAL A 318 -3.46 -8.52 -8.82
CA VAL A 318 -3.99 -7.58 -9.82
C VAL A 318 -3.55 -7.99 -11.22
N VAL A 319 -2.25 -8.21 -11.42
CA VAL A 319 -1.70 -8.53 -12.73
C VAL A 319 -2.03 -9.97 -13.13
N VAL A 320 -2.01 -10.91 -12.18
CA VAL A 320 -2.41 -12.31 -12.42
C VAL A 320 -3.87 -12.39 -12.86
N SER A 321 -4.77 -11.64 -12.20
CA SER A 321 -6.20 -11.62 -12.57
C SER A 321 -6.40 -11.19 -14.02
N PHE A 322 -5.64 -10.20 -14.50
CA PHE A 322 -5.63 -9.80 -15.90
C PHE A 322 -5.15 -10.91 -16.83
N THR A 323 -4.07 -11.63 -16.49
CA THR A 323 -3.59 -12.73 -17.34
C THR A 323 -4.61 -13.87 -17.47
N ILE A 324 -5.37 -14.13 -16.41
CA ILE A 324 -6.43 -15.15 -16.41
C ILE A 324 -7.61 -14.67 -17.24
N ASP A 325 -8.15 -13.50 -16.93
CA ASP A 325 -9.39 -13.02 -17.53
C ASP A 325 -9.20 -12.59 -18.99
N LYS A 326 -8.12 -11.86 -19.29
CA LYS A 326 -7.89 -11.26 -20.60
C LYS A 326 -7.04 -12.13 -21.51
N LEU A 327 -5.96 -12.71 -20.98
CA LEU A 327 -5.02 -13.54 -21.77
C LEU A 327 -5.36 -15.03 -21.73
N LYS A 328 -6.37 -15.44 -20.94
CA LYS A 328 -6.84 -16.83 -20.81
C LYS A 328 -5.73 -17.80 -20.36
N MET A 329 -4.75 -17.29 -19.63
CA MET A 329 -3.68 -18.10 -19.05
C MET A 329 -4.21 -18.86 -17.81
N SER A 330 -3.66 -20.05 -17.54
CA SER A 330 -3.89 -20.70 -16.24
C SER A 330 -3.26 -19.87 -15.11
N ARG A 331 -3.85 -19.89 -13.91
CA ARG A 331 -3.29 -19.20 -12.71
C ARG A 331 -1.81 -19.52 -12.51
N LYS A 332 -1.43 -20.81 -12.65
CA LYS A 332 -0.04 -21.24 -12.51
C LYS A 332 0.87 -20.56 -13.54
N SER A 333 0.49 -20.58 -14.82
CA SER A 333 1.29 -19.96 -15.88
C SER A 333 1.33 -18.44 -15.70
N GLY A 334 0.17 -17.79 -15.49
CA GLY A 334 0.07 -16.35 -15.31
C GLY A 334 0.94 -15.85 -14.17
N THR A 335 0.84 -16.47 -12.99
CA THR A 335 1.62 -16.09 -11.79
C THR A 335 3.13 -16.22 -12.01
N TRP A 336 3.60 -17.33 -12.56
CA TRP A 336 5.04 -17.50 -12.84
C TRP A 336 5.54 -16.53 -13.90
N THR A 337 4.78 -16.34 -14.99
CA THR A 337 5.18 -15.44 -16.07
C THR A 337 5.31 -14.00 -15.57
N VAL A 338 4.26 -13.46 -14.95
CA VAL A 338 4.31 -12.04 -14.53
C VAL A 338 5.22 -11.83 -13.32
N GLY A 339 5.24 -12.77 -12.38
CA GLY A 339 6.17 -12.72 -11.24
C GLY A 339 7.63 -12.75 -11.67
N PHE A 340 7.99 -13.57 -12.67
CA PHE A 340 9.34 -13.61 -13.22
C PHE A 340 9.70 -12.31 -13.95
N ILE A 341 8.80 -11.76 -14.75
CA ILE A 341 9.06 -10.47 -15.44
C ILE A 341 9.28 -9.34 -14.42
N MET A 342 8.43 -9.25 -13.38
CA MET A 342 8.60 -8.26 -12.32
C MET A 342 9.92 -8.44 -11.55
N PHE A 343 10.34 -9.69 -11.31
CA PHE A 343 11.64 -10.00 -10.71
C PHE A 343 12.81 -9.50 -11.59
N ILE A 344 12.75 -9.71 -12.91
CA ILE A 344 13.78 -9.21 -13.83
C ILE A 344 13.86 -7.68 -13.78
N ILE A 345 12.72 -6.97 -13.77
CA ILE A 345 12.70 -5.51 -13.65
C ILE A 345 13.25 -5.08 -12.28
N GLY A 346 12.90 -5.81 -11.21
CA GLY A 346 13.42 -5.58 -9.86
C GLY A 346 14.94 -5.73 -9.74
N ILE A 347 15.56 -6.60 -10.53
CA ILE A 347 17.04 -6.68 -10.63
C ILE A 347 17.61 -5.35 -11.12
N PHE A 348 17.07 -4.76 -12.20
CA PHE A 348 17.55 -3.47 -12.71
C PHE A 348 17.33 -2.34 -11.69
N ALA A 349 16.18 -2.33 -11.02
CA ALA A 349 15.92 -1.38 -9.94
C ALA A 349 16.93 -1.54 -8.80
N SER A 350 17.18 -2.77 -8.33
CA SER A 350 18.17 -3.04 -7.27
C SER A 350 19.57 -2.59 -7.67
N LEU A 351 20.03 -2.94 -8.88
CA LEU A 351 21.36 -2.57 -9.37
C LEU A 351 21.55 -1.06 -9.57
N SER A 352 20.44 -0.31 -9.74
CA SER A 352 20.48 1.15 -9.85
C SER A 352 20.76 1.87 -8.53
N ASN A 353 20.64 1.17 -7.39
CA ASN A 353 21.09 1.69 -6.10
C ASN A 353 22.62 1.53 -5.90
N GLY A 354 23.29 0.80 -6.79
CA GLY A 354 24.72 0.53 -6.73
C GLY A 354 25.51 1.13 -7.89
N PRO A 355 26.83 0.90 -7.93
CA PRO A 355 27.71 1.48 -8.94
C PRO A 355 27.47 0.93 -10.36
N ILE A 356 26.77 -0.21 -10.49
CA ILE A 356 26.57 -0.88 -11.78
C ILE A 356 25.60 -0.09 -12.67
N LEU A 357 24.43 0.29 -12.16
CA LEU A 357 23.43 1.05 -12.93
C LEU A 357 23.11 2.42 -12.31
N GLY A 358 23.71 2.82 -11.19
CA GLY A 358 23.41 4.09 -10.53
C GLY A 358 23.76 5.35 -11.32
N ASN A 359 24.63 5.23 -12.33
CA ASN A 359 24.93 6.31 -13.27
C ASN A 359 23.86 6.45 -14.37
N ILE A 360 22.98 5.46 -14.54
CA ILE A 360 21.85 5.54 -15.47
C ILE A 360 20.72 6.29 -14.76
N LYS A 361 20.51 7.53 -15.20
CA LYS A 361 19.50 8.41 -14.64
C LYS A 361 18.45 8.78 -15.68
N ALA A 362 17.21 8.96 -15.22
CA ALA A 362 16.13 9.42 -16.08
C ALA A 362 16.42 10.85 -16.59
N PRO A 363 16.40 11.11 -17.91
CA PRO A 363 16.84 12.39 -18.49
C PRO A 363 16.11 13.66 -18.00
N LEU A 364 14.90 13.52 -17.44
CA LEU A 364 14.04 14.63 -17.05
C LEU A 364 13.98 14.90 -15.54
N ILE A 365 14.36 13.94 -14.71
CA ILE A 365 14.21 14.04 -13.24
C ILE A 365 15.50 13.68 -12.48
N ASN A 366 16.56 13.28 -13.21
CA ASN A 366 17.89 12.98 -12.65
C ASN A 366 17.89 11.96 -11.49
N MET A 367 16.90 11.06 -11.47
CA MET A 367 16.75 9.96 -10.51
C MET A 367 17.28 8.65 -11.10
N ASN A 368 17.76 7.74 -10.24
CA ASN A 368 18.11 6.37 -10.65
C ASN A 368 16.83 5.59 -11.04
N ILE A 369 16.98 4.36 -11.52
CA ILE A 369 15.84 3.54 -11.97
C ILE A 369 14.86 3.25 -10.82
N PHE A 370 15.36 2.85 -9.65
CA PHE A 370 14.53 2.55 -8.48
C PHE A 370 13.65 3.73 -8.07
N ASP A 371 14.26 4.90 -7.88
CA ASP A 371 13.60 6.12 -7.49
C ASP A 371 12.64 6.61 -8.57
N THR A 372 13.02 6.48 -9.84
CA THR A 372 12.16 6.83 -10.99
C THR A 372 10.86 6.01 -10.98
N LEU A 373 10.94 4.68 -10.82
CA LEU A 373 9.76 3.82 -10.79
C LEU A 373 8.85 4.17 -9.60
N GLY A 374 9.43 4.42 -8.43
CA GLY A 374 8.71 4.88 -7.24
C GLY A 374 8.03 6.22 -7.46
N PHE A 375 8.76 7.19 -8.01
CA PHE A 375 8.27 8.54 -8.27
C PHE A 375 7.08 8.55 -9.24
N PHE A 376 7.19 7.89 -10.39
CA PHE A 376 6.10 7.85 -11.38
C PHE A 376 4.84 7.17 -10.84
N THR A 377 5.00 6.09 -10.08
CA THR A 377 3.84 5.38 -9.50
C THR A 377 3.16 6.19 -8.39
N ASP A 378 3.93 6.78 -7.47
CA ASP A 378 3.40 7.58 -6.34
C ASP A 378 2.79 8.90 -6.81
N LYS A 379 3.47 9.62 -7.71
CA LYS A 379 3.10 11.00 -8.06
C LYS A 379 2.17 11.10 -9.26
N LEU A 380 2.19 10.14 -10.19
CA LEU A 380 1.36 10.19 -11.40
C LEU A 380 0.36 9.05 -11.49
N PHE A 381 0.80 7.80 -11.49
CA PHE A 381 -0.07 6.69 -11.90
C PHE A 381 -1.24 6.48 -10.93
N MET A 382 -0.97 6.44 -9.62
CA MET A 382 -2.03 6.29 -8.61
C MET A 382 -3.01 7.47 -8.59
N PRO A 383 -2.58 8.76 -8.55
CA PRO A 383 -3.51 9.88 -8.62
C PRO A 383 -4.32 9.92 -9.92
N ILE A 384 -3.70 9.64 -11.08
CA ILE A 384 -4.42 9.58 -12.37
C ILE A 384 -5.47 8.46 -12.34
N GLY A 385 -5.09 7.28 -11.86
CA GLY A 385 -6.01 6.14 -11.71
C GLY A 385 -7.18 6.46 -10.79
N GLY A 386 -6.92 7.08 -9.64
CA GLY A 386 -7.95 7.49 -8.69
C GLY A 386 -8.90 8.56 -9.25
N LEU A 387 -8.35 9.60 -9.89
CA LEU A 387 -9.16 10.64 -10.54
C LEU A 387 -10.01 10.04 -11.65
N ALA A 388 -9.42 9.22 -12.51
CA ALA A 388 -10.13 8.57 -13.60
C ALA A 388 -11.23 7.65 -13.10
N MET A 389 -11.04 6.94 -11.99
CA MET A 389 -12.08 6.14 -11.36
C MET A 389 -13.26 7.02 -10.87
N CYS A 390 -13.00 8.15 -10.21
CA CYS A 390 -14.07 9.08 -9.82
C CYS A 390 -14.88 9.57 -11.02
N LEU A 391 -14.18 9.98 -12.08
CA LEU A 391 -14.80 10.45 -13.32
C LEU A 391 -15.57 9.32 -14.02
N PHE A 392 -15.06 8.10 -13.98
CA PHE A 392 -15.72 6.91 -14.51
C PHE A 392 -17.04 6.66 -13.78
N ILE A 393 -17.04 6.62 -12.44
CA ILE A 393 -18.28 6.44 -11.66
C ILE A 393 -19.27 7.55 -11.97
N LYS A 394 -18.80 8.80 -12.05
CA LYS A 394 -19.67 9.96 -12.28
C LYS A 394 -20.29 9.99 -13.69
N PHE A 395 -19.49 9.76 -14.73
CA PHE A 395 -19.87 10.07 -16.11
C PHE A 395 -20.05 8.85 -17.01
N ALA A 396 -19.47 7.70 -16.68
CA ALA A 396 -19.50 6.51 -17.54
C ALA A 396 -20.37 5.39 -16.96
N TRP A 397 -20.16 5.04 -15.69
CA TRP A 397 -20.99 4.06 -15.01
C TRP A 397 -22.30 4.67 -14.51
N GLY A 398 -22.24 5.90 -13.99
CA GLY A 398 -23.36 6.59 -13.37
C GLY A 398 -23.41 6.33 -11.86
N VAL A 399 -23.51 7.40 -11.07
CA VAL A 399 -23.52 7.32 -9.60
C VAL A 399 -24.69 6.47 -9.09
N ASP A 400 -25.85 6.54 -9.74
CA ASP A 400 -27.02 5.74 -9.37
C ASP A 400 -26.80 4.24 -9.57
N ASN A 401 -26.10 3.84 -10.64
CA ASN A 401 -25.76 2.43 -10.87
C ASN A 401 -24.77 1.92 -9.82
N ALA A 402 -23.77 2.73 -9.46
CA ALA A 402 -22.85 2.39 -8.38
C ALA A 402 -23.57 2.29 -7.03
N VAL A 403 -24.50 3.20 -6.73
CA VAL A 403 -25.35 3.15 -5.52
C VAL A 403 -26.23 1.90 -5.50
N ALA A 404 -26.82 1.54 -6.63
CA ALA A 404 -27.64 0.32 -6.75
C ALA A 404 -26.79 -0.93 -6.48
N GLU A 405 -25.57 -0.99 -7.03
CA GLU A 405 -24.65 -2.07 -6.70
C GLU A 405 -24.31 -2.08 -5.21
N ILE A 406 -24.00 -0.95 -4.57
CA ILE A 406 -23.65 -0.88 -3.14
C ILE A 406 -24.81 -1.38 -2.27
N LYS A 407 -26.05 -1.09 -2.66
CA LYS A 407 -27.28 -1.56 -1.99
C LYS A 407 -27.65 -3.02 -2.30
N THR A 408 -26.84 -3.74 -3.07
CA THR A 408 -27.09 -5.16 -3.37
C THR A 408 -26.60 -6.04 -2.22
N GLY A 409 -27.46 -6.98 -1.78
CA GLY A 409 -27.23 -7.92 -0.68
C GLY A 409 -28.43 -7.98 0.28
N ASP A 410 -28.59 -9.09 1.01
CA ASP A 410 -29.70 -9.26 1.95
C ASP A 410 -29.59 -8.25 3.10
N GLY A 411 -30.58 -7.34 3.20
CA GLY A 411 -30.62 -6.30 4.23
C GLY A 411 -29.58 -5.19 4.08
N ALA A 412 -28.90 -5.10 2.92
CA ALA A 412 -27.89 -4.09 2.66
C ALA A 412 -28.52 -2.68 2.65
N THR A 413 -28.13 -1.85 3.62
CA THR A 413 -28.45 -0.42 3.64
C THR A 413 -27.23 0.38 3.20
N PHE A 414 -27.44 1.52 2.53
CA PHE A 414 -26.36 2.47 2.28
C PHE A 414 -26.60 3.75 3.09
N LYS A 415 -26.16 3.75 4.35
CA LYS A 415 -26.44 4.82 5.33
C LYS A 415 -25.76 6.14 4.94
N THR A 416 -24.56 6.05 4.37
CA THR A 416 -23.77 7.21 3.98
C THR A 416 -23.99 7.63 2.52
N GLU A 417 -25.03 7.14 1.84
CA GLU A 417 -25.27 7.39 0.40
C GLU A 417 -25.17 8.88 0.02
N LYS A 418 -25.89 9.77 0.73
CA LYS A 418 -25.91 11.21 0.40
C LYS A 418 -24.52 11.82 0.48
N LEU A 419 -23.77 11.47 1.53
CA LEU A 419 -22.40 11.92 1.73
C LEU A 419 -21.49 11.35 0.64
N TRP A 420 -21.57 10.04 0.38
CA TRP A 420 -20.75 9.36 -0.60
C TRP A 420 -20.95 9.93 -2.01
N ARG A 421 -22.20 10.22 -2.42
CA ARG A 421 -22.51 10.89 -3.70
C ARG A 421 -21.76 12.21 -3.89
N VAL A 422 -21.71 13.03 -2.84
CA VAL A 422 -20.99 14.31 -2.85
C VAL A 422 -19.47 14.07 -2.89
N LEU A 423 -18.98 13.15 -2.06
CA LEU A 423 -17.56 12.83 -1.99
C LEU A 423 -17.03 12.28 -3.33
N ILE A 424 -17.67 11.25 -3.90
CA ILE A 424 -17.21 10.63 -5.16
C ILE A 424 -17.42 11.56 -6.36
N GLY A 425 -18.48 12.36 -6.36
CA GLY A 425 -18.86 13.19 -7.49
C GLY A 425 -18.14 14.54 -7.56
N VAL A 426 -17.62 15.05 -6.43
CA VAL A 426 -17.07 16.40 -6.32
C VAL A 426 -15.78 16.42 -5.51
N VAL A 427 -15.83 16.03 -4.24
CA VAL A 427 -14.74 16.32 -3.29
C VAL A 427 -13.49 15.50 -3.61
N ALA A 428 -13.63 14.18 -3.78
CA ALA A 428 -12.53 13.29 -4.14
C ALA A 428 -11.85 13.70 -5.46
N PRO A 429 -12.57 13.86 -6.60
CA PRO A 429 -11.91 14.27 -7.85
C PRO A 429 -11.17 15.62 -7.75
N ILE A 430 -11.71 16.61 -7.02
CA ILE A 430 -11.01 17.90 -6.81
C ILE A 430 -9.73 17.71 -5.99
N MET A 431 -9.81 17.01 -4.86
CA MET A 431 -8.66 16.76 -3.99
C MET A 431 -7.55 15.97 -4.72
N ILE A 432 -7.93 14.96 -5.51
CA ILE A 432 -6.98 14.17 -6.29
C ILE A 432 -6.35 15.01 -7.41
N ALA A 433 -7.14 15.86 -8.08
CA ALA A 433 -6.61 16.77 -9.08
C ALA A 433 -5.57 17.73 -8.48
N ILE A 434 -5.80 18.21 -7.25
CA ILE A 434 -4.82 19.02 -6.51
C ILE A 434 -3.52 18.24 -6.29
N ILE A 435 -3.57 16.98 -5.83
CA ILE A 435 -2.37 16.13 -5.67
C ILE A 435 -1.63 16.02 -7.00
N LEU A 436 -2.35 15.68 -8.06
CA LEU A 436 -1.76 15.46 -9.38
C LEU A 436 -1.06 16.71 -9.91
N VAL A 437 -1.69 17.89 -9.77
CA VAL A 437 -1.07 19.17 -10.15
C VAL A 437 0.18 19.44 -9.33
N THR A 438 0.15 19.19 -8.01
CA THR A 438 1.34 19.37 -7.16
C THR A 438 2.46 18.40 -7.50
N GLY A 439 2.15 17.15 -7.81
CA GLY A 439 3.13 16.15 -8.25
C GLY A 439 3.75 16.51 -9.60
N LEU A 440 2.95 17.01 -10.55
CA LEU A 440 3.45 17.51 -11.82
C LEU A 440 4.34 18.74 -11.64
N TRP A 441 3.96 19.65 -10.73
CA TRP A 441 4.78 20.83 -10.43
C TRP A 441 6.17 20.45 -9.92
N GLU A 442 6.27 19.43 -9.04
CA GLU A 442 7.57 18.92 -8.57
C GLU A 442 8.46 18.42 -9.72
N ILE A 443 7.87 17.80 -10.77
CA ILE A 443 8.61 17.36 -11.96
C ILE A 443 9.21 18.55 -12.70
N PHE A 444 8.40 19.57 -12.96
CA PHE A 444 8.82 20.74 -13.74
C PHE A 444 9.68 21.72 -12.94
N ALA A 445 9.63 21.69 -11.60
CA ALA A 445 10.47 22.52 -10.75
C ALA A 445 11.87 21.93 -10.50
N GLN A 446 12.08 20.63 -10.79
CA GLN A 446 13.37 19.93 -10.64
C GLN A 446 14.16 19.83 -11.96
N GLY A 447 13.52 20.05 -13.11
CA GLY A 447 14.18 20.15 -14.43
C GLY A 447 14.47 21.59 -14.80
#